data_AF-A0A831Z6G0-F1
#
_entry.id   AF-A0A831Z6G0-F1
#
_cell.length_a   1.000
_cell.length_b   1.000
_cell.length_c   1.000
_cell.angle_alpha   90.00
_cell.angle_beta   90.00
_cell.angle_gamma   90.00
#
_symmetry.space_group_name_H-M   'P 1'
#
loop_
_entity.id
_entity.type
_entity.pdbx_description
1 polymer ?
#
loop_
_entity_poly.entity_id
_entity_poly.type
_entity_poly.pdbx_seq_one_letter_code
_entity_poly.pdbx_strand_id
1 'polypeptide(L)'
;MGKITMKDATVIDPKTFLSQKSLEEILSIVQFGSSVHTLNPGDIDLCLVTRRGVFFEFFAGEPFARVPKNVDISLVREEELENTDSFRFGSHGVHLLLSLQDGIVLHGENIFLNMPAPTTAMVKASILDRLYDYLYEVRKLETLREEVEHGLKKRWPKFQRLTLFLLDAEDVTFPEVLTVRDSVVEEQFKKYGLQYQHKFTPIGFEHIWEIILAHNSQS
;
A
#
# COMPACT_ATOMS: atom_id res chain seq x y z
N MET A 1 -2.86 -20.66 -15.33
CA MET A 1 -2.73 -19.32 -14.72
C MET A 1 -2.25 -18.36 -15.80
N GLY A 2 -3.08 -17.41 -16.22
CA GLY A 2 -2.65 -16.39 -17.18
C GLY A 2 -1.80 -15.36 -16.47
N LYS A 3 -0.54 -15.20 -16.86
CA LYS A 3 0.28 -14.05 -16.44
C LYS A 3 -0.39 -12.80 -17.01
N ILE A 4 -0.88 -11.92 -16.15
CA ILE A 4 -1.27 -10.57 -16.55
C ILE A 4 0.04 -9.89 -17.00
N THR A 5 0.25 -9.80 -18.31
CA THR A 5 1.34 -9.00 -18.86
C THR A 5 0.98 -7.53 -18.67
N MET A 6 1.95 -6.69 -18.27
CA MET A 6 1.81 -5.25 -17.98
C MET A 6 1.19 -4.37 -19.10
N LYS A 7 0.77 -4.97 -20.23
CA LYS A 7 0.26 -4.27 -21.42
C LYS A 7 -1.17 -3.72 -21.29
N ASP A 8 -1.90 -4.06 -20.24
CA ASP A 8 -3.33 -3.76 -20.15
C ASP A 8 -3.72 -2.92 -18.91
N ALA A 9 -2.75 -2.37 -18.18
CA ALA A 9 -3.05 -1.46 -17.05
C ALA A 9 -3.62 -0.14 -17.59
N THR A 10 -4.67 0.38 -16.93
CA THR A 10 -5.14 1.74 -17.21
C THR A 10 -4.07 2.73 -16.76
N VAL A 11 -3.41 3.38 -17.72
CA VAL A 11 -2.36 4.37 -17.49
C VAL A 11 -2.91 5.78 -17.74
N ILE A 12 -2.65 6.69 -16.81
CA ILE A 12 -2.96 8.11 -16.97
C ILE A 12 -1.73 8.87 -17.48
N ASP A 13 -1.90 9.78 -18.44
CA ASP A 13 -0.83 10.68 -18.86
C ASP A 13 -0.74 11.87 -17.88
N PRO A 14 0.37 12.03 -17.13
CA PRO A 14 0.53 13.13 -16.19
C PRO A 14 0.37 14.52 -16.80
N LYS A 15 0.63 14.68 -18.11
CA LYS A 15 0.47 15.96 -18.82
C LYS A 15 -0.99 16.42 -18.91
N THR A 16 -1.95 15.54 -18.63
CA THR A 16 -3.37 15.89 -18.60
C THR A 16 -3.77 16.70 -17.37
N PHE A 17 -3.00 16.60 -16.27
CA PHE A 17 -3.30 17.27 -15.00
C PHE A 17 -2.11 18.03 -14.39
N LEU A 18 -0.89 17.85 -14.88
CA LEU A 18 0.30 18.60 -14.48
C LEU A 18 0.72 19.60 -15.56
N SER A 19 1.15 20.79 -15.14
CA SER A 19 1.76 21.77 -16.06
C SER A 19 3.19 21.36 -16.43
N GLN A 20 3.71 21.93 -17.53
CA GLN A 20 5.11 21.72 -17.92
C GLN A 20 6.08 22.17 -16.81
N LYS A 21 5.80 23.30 -16.15
CA LYS A 21 6.60 23.79 -15.01
C LYS A 21 6.59 22.76 -13.85
N SER A 22 5.42 22.24 -13.51
CA SER A 22 5.28 21.22 -12.47
C SER A 22 6.07 19.95 -12.79
N LEU A 23 6.10 19.55 -14.06
CA LEU A 23 6.89 18.39 -14.50
C LEU A 23 8.39 18.61 -14.37
N GLU A 24 8.90 19.84 -14.53
CA GLU A 24 10.33 20.16 -14.35
C GLU A 24 10.77 20.04 -12.87
N GLU A 25 9.84 20.29 -11.95
CA GLU A 25 10.03 20.19 -10.49
C GLU A 25 9.92 18.74 -9.97
N ILE A 26 9.45 17.81 -10.80
CA ILE A 26 9.29 16.39 -10.48
C ILE A 26 10.48 15.58 -11.03
N LEU A 27 10.98 14.65 -10.22
CA LEU A 27 12.00 13.66 -10.62
C LEU A 27 11.38 12.42 -11.25
N SER A 28 10.29 11.95 -10.66
CA SER A 28 9.66 10.69 -11.05
C SER A 28 8.18 10.71 -10.75
N ILE A 29 7.40 10.07 -11.64
CA ILE A 29 6.00 9.74 -11.42
C ILE A 29 5.85 8.25 -11.61
N VAL A 30 5.45 7.55 -10.55
CA VAL A 30 5.27 6.09 -10.56
C VAL A 30 3.82 5.78 -10.23
N GLN A 31 3.13 5.08 -11.13
CA GLN A 31 1.86 4.44 -10.83
C GLN A 31 2.13 3.12 -10.12
N PHE A 32 1.46 2.88 -9.00
CA PHE A 32 1.74 1.72 -8.14
C PHE A 32 0.45 1.08 -7.61
N GLY A 33 0.62 0.07 -6.74
CA GLY A 33 -0.48 -0.54 -6.03
C GLY A 33 -1.41 -1.37 -6.92
N SER A 34 -2.69 -1.45 -6.52
CA SER A 34 -3.66 -2.31 -7.21
C SER A 34 -3.93 -1.89 -8.66
N SER A 35 -3.67 -0.62 -8.97
CA SER A 35 -3.85 -0.03 -10.31
C SER A 35 -2.90 -0.57 -11.37
N VAL A 36 -1.77 -1.17 -10.97
CA VAL A 36 -0.79 -1.78 -11.88
C VAL A 36 -1.16 -3.22 -12.23
N HIS A 37 -1.90 -3.91 -11.36
CA HIS A 37 -2.20 -5.34 -11.50
C HIS A 37 -3.64 -5.64 -11.93
N THR A 38 -4.45 -4.60 -12.13
CA THR A 38 -5.88 -4.73 -12.44
C THR A 38 -6.20 -3.99 -13.73
N LEU A 39 -6.96 -4.62 -14.63
CA LEU A 39 -7.39 -4.01 -15.90
C LEU A 39 -8.25 -2.75 -15.69
N ASN A 40 -9.22 -2.84 -14.78
CA ASN A 40 -10.16 -1.77 -14.45
C ASN A 40 -10.05 -1.43 -12.97
N PRO A 41 -8.99 -0.72 -12.54
CA PRO A 41 -8.85 -0.37 -11.15
C PRO A 41 -9.91 0.67 -10.76
N GLY A 42 -10.44 0.56 -9.54
CA GLY A 42 -11.38 1.53 -9.01
C GLY A 42 -10.72 2.91 -8.82
N ASP A 43 -9.49 2.90 -8.31
CA ASP A 43 -8.66 4.06 -8.02
C ASP A 43 -7.26 3.85 -8.67
N ILE A 44 -6.61 4.92 -9.11
CA ILE A 44 -5.24 4.95 -9.65
C ILE A 44 -4.33 5.58 -8.60
N ASP A 45 -3.40 4.79 -8.07
CA ASP A 45 -2.42 5.26 -7.08
C ASP A 45 -1.17 5.81 -7.80
N LEU A 46 -0.85 7.09 -7.59
CA LEU A 46 0.34 7.74 -8.12
C LEU A 46 1.27 8.21 -7.00
N CYS A 47 2.56 7.95 -7.18
CA CYS A 47 3.62 8.52 -6.38
C CYS A 47 4.39 9.54 -7.21
N LEU A 48 4.39 10.79 -6.78
CA LEU A 48 5.19 11.86 -7.36
C LEU A 48 6.38 12.14 -6.45
N VAL A 49 7.58 12.14 -7.02
CA VAL A 49 8.80 12.50 -6.29
C VAL A 49 9.24 13.88 -6.71
N THR A 50 9.24 14.83 -5.78
CA THR A 50 9.68 16.21 -6.03
C THR A 50 11.18 16.34 -5.86
N ARG A 51 11.82 17.22 -6.65
CA ARG A 51 13.22 17.61 -6.44
C ARG A 51 13.45 18.21 -5.04
N ARG A 52 14.69 18.18 -4.55
CA ARG A 52 15.09 18.88 -3.32
C ARG A 52 14.70 20.36 -3.36
N GLY A 53 14.17 20.85 -2.23
CA GLY A 53 13.88 22.28 -2.02
C GLY A 53 12.59 22.82 -2.66
N VAL A 54 11.92 22.06 -3.54
CA VAL A 54 10.71 22.55 -4.25
C VAL A 54 9.40 22.02 -3.67
N PHE A 55 9.43 21.08 -2.72
CA PHE A 55 8.22 20.39 -2.21
C PHE A 55 7.13 21.34 -1.73
N PHE A 56 7.45 22.30 -0.87
CA PHE A 56 6.46 23.21 -0.30
C PHE A 56 5.88 24.17 -1.35
N GLU A 57 6.73 24.64 -2.26
CA GLU A 57 6.30 25.51 -3.37
C GLU A 57 5.43 24.75 -4.37
N PHE A 58 5.80 23.51 -4.68
CA PHE A 58 5.01 22.60 -5.51
C PHE A 58 3.64 22.30 -4.87
N PHE A 59 3.62 21.99 -3.57
CA PHE A 59 2.40 21.71 -2.83
C PHE A 59 1.48 22.93 -2.72
N ALA A 60 2.05 24.12 -2.50
CA ALA A 60 1.30 25.37 -2.39
C ALA A 60 0.90 25.98 -3.75
N GLY A 61 1.62 25.62 -4.83
CA GLY A 61 1.64 26.33 -6.10
C GLY A 61 0.79 25.78 -7.24
N GLU A 62 0.00 24.71 -7.03
CA GLU A 62 -0.85 23.94 -8.00
C GLU A 62 -0.26 22.59 -8.47
N PRO A 63 -1.05 21.49 -8.73
CA PRO A 63 -2.27 21.48 -9.58
C PRO A 63 -3.33 20.38 -9.30
N PHE A 64 -3.63 20.03 -8.05
CA PHE A 64 -4.57 18.91 -7.79
C PHE A 64 -6.03 19.17 -8.20
N ALA A 65 -6.42 20.42 -8.49
CA ALA A 65 -7.79 20.74 -8.92
C ALA A 65 -8.20 20.06 -10.24
N ARG A 66 -7.24 19.69 -11.09
CA ARG A 66 -7.48 19.00 -12.38
C ARG A 66 -7.30 17.50 -12.31
N VAL A 67 -6.91 16.97 -11.14
CA VAL A 67 -6.67 15.54 -10.97
C VAL A 67 -8.01 14.81 -11.01
N PRO A 68 -8.14 13.74 -11.82
CA PRO A 68 -9.37 12.97 -11.86
C PRO A 68 -9.75 12.44 -10.48
N LYS A 69 -11.05 12.35 -10.20
CA LYS A 69 -11.57 11.97 -8.87
C LYS A 69 -11.14 10.56 -8.41
N ASN A 70 -10.73 9.71 -9.34
CA ASN A 70 -10.28 8.34 -9.08
C ASN A 70 -8.75 8.23 -9.05
N VAL A 71 -8.02 9.34 -8.94
CA VAL A 71 -6.55 9.34 -8.90
C VAL A 71 -6.10 9.81 -7.52
N ASP A 72 -5.47 8.91 -6.78
CA ASP A 72 -4.89 9.19 -5.47
C ASP A 72 -3.42 9.53 -5.65
N ILE A 73 -3.02 10.75 -5.27
CA ILE A 73 -1.63 11.21 -5.38
C ILE A 73 -0.99 11.25 -4.00
N SER A 74 0.14 10.58 -3.91
CA SER A 74 1.09 10.68 -2.82
C SER A 74 2.34 11.41 -3.27
N LEU A 75 2.87 12.27 -2.41
CA LEU A 75 4.10 13.02 -2.66
C LEU A 75 5.23 12.50 -1.79
N VAL A 76 6.42 12.40 -2.37
CA VAL A 76 7.66 12.04 -1.68
C VAL A 76 8.72 13.07 -2.02
N ARG A 77 9.48 13.53 -1.04
CA ARG A 77 10.63 14.40 -1.27
C ARG A 77 11.83 13.54 -1.66
N GLU A 78 12.65 14.02 -2.59
CA GLU A 78 13.90 13.35 -2.98
C GLU A 78 14.79 12.99 -1.77
N GLU A 79 14.83 13.86 -0.76
CA GLU A 79 15.59 13.65 0.49
C GLU A 79 15.06 12.50 1.38
N GLU A 80 13.83 12.04 1.15
CA GLU A 80 13.24 10.90 1.89
C GLU A 80 13.67 9.54 1.33
N LEU A 81 14.47 9.52 0.26
CA LEU A 81 14.86 8.32 -0.47
C LEU A 81 16.28 7.83 -0.14
N GLU A 82 16.95 8.48 0.81
CA GLU A 82 18.36 8.21 1.11
C GLU A 82 18.59 6.86 1.81
N ASN A 83 17.60 6.34 2.54
CA ASN A 83 17.73 5.08 3.28
C ASN A 83 16.40 4.31 3.34
N THR A 84 16.45 3.03 2.96
CA THR A 84 15.34 2.06 3.05
C THR A 84 14.78 1.91 4.47
N ASP A 85 15.63 1.92 5.51
CA ASP A 85 15.19 1.72 6.90
C ASP A 85 14.29 2.86 7.39
N SER A 86 14.62 4.09 6.98
CA SER A 86 13.85 5.29 7.32
C SER A 86 12.76 5.62 6.30
N PHE A 87 12.64 4.85 5.21
CA PHE A 87 11.64 5.12 4.18
C PHE A 87 10.23 5.04 4.78
N ARG A 88 9.46 6.10 4.57
CA ARG A 88 8.07 6.22 4.96
C ARG A 88 7.29 6.82 3.81
N PHE A 89 6.07 6.35 3.64
CA PHE A 89 5.17 6.77 2.59
C PHE A 89 3.80 7.09 3.20
N GLY A 90 3.65 8.33 3.69
CA GLY A 90 2.53 8.70 4.55
C GLY A 90 2.47 7.82 5.81
N SER A 91 1.34 7.13 6.02
CA SER A 91 1.17 6.16 7.13
C SER A 91 1.68 4.74 6.83
N HIS A 92 2.25 4.54 5.64
CA HIS A 92 2.83 3.26 5.25
C HIS A 92 4.35 3.27 5.48
N GLY A 93 4.89 2.11 5.84
CA GLY A 93 6.33 1.91 5.93
C GLY A 93 6.92 1.21 4.71
N VAL A 94 8.08 0.62 4.92
CA VAL A 94 8.95 0.08 3.86
C VAL A 94 8.30 -1.02 3.00
N HIS A 95 7.24 -1.68 3.45
CA HIS A 95 6.52 -2.65 2.62
C HIS A 95 5.99 -2.06 1.31
N LEU A 96 5.65 -0.75 1.28
CA LEU A 96 5.24 -0.11 0.02
C LEU A 96 6.38 0.10 -0.97
N LEU A 97 7.63 0.07 -0.53
CA LEU A 97 8.77 0.22 -1.44
C LEU A 97 8.78 -0.86 -2.53
N LEU A 98 8.41 -2.11 -2.17
CA LEU A 98 8.30 -3.20 -3.15
C LEU A 98 7.23 -2.91 -4.22
N SER A 99 6.09 -2.32 -3.85
CA SER A 99 5.06 -1.92 -4.81
C SER A 99 5.48 -0.73 -5.68
N LEU A 100 6.30 0.17 -5.15
CA LEU A 100 6.84 1.31 -5.91
C LEU A 100 7.96 0.86 -6.88
N GLN A 101 8.79 -0.10 -6.46
CA GLN A 101 9.83 -0.71 -7.31
C GLN A 101 9.22 -1.47 -8.49
N ASP A 102 8.07 -2.12 -8.31
CA ASP A 102 7.32 -2.81 -9.37
C ASP A 102 6.36 -1.88 -10.15
N GLY A 103 6.35 -0.58 -9.84
CA GLY A 103 5.43 0.39 -10.42
C GLY A 103 5.73 0.77 -11.88
N ILE A 104 4.72 1.32 -12.55
CA ILE A 104 4.82 1.83 -13.93
C ILE A 104 5.32 3.27 -13.89
N VAL A 105 6.44 3.53 -14.57
CA VAL A 105 6.99 4.89 -14.69
C VAL A 105 6.20 5.69 -15.73
N LEU A 106 5.62 6.80 -15.29
CA LEU A 106 4.86 7.73 -16.14
C LEU A 106 5.68 8.97 -16.52
N HIS A 107 6.70 9.30 -15.73
CA HIS A 107 7.62 10.41 -15.96
C HIS A 107 8.95 10.14 -15.25
N GLY A 108 10.06 10.51 -15.90
CA GLY A 108 11.41 10.31 -15.35
C GLY A 108 11.84 8.84 -15.37
N GLU A 109 12.55 8.41 -14.31
CA GLU A 109 13.00 7.03 -14.08
C GLU A 109 12.37 6.46 -12.80
N ASN A 110 12.34 5.13 -12.62
CA ASN A 110 11.92 4.54 -11.35
C ASN A 110 13.04 4.67 -10.31
N ILE A 111 13.05 5.79 -9.60
CA ILE A 111 14.10 6.09 -8.62
C ILE A 111 14.11 5.15 -7.41
N PHE A 112 12.99 4.46 -7.15
CA PHE A 112 12.89 3.50 -6.05
C PHE A 112 13.74 2.25 -6.29
N LEU A 113 14.12 1.96 -7.54
CA LEU A 113 15.05 0.89 -7.88
C LEU A 113 16.47 1.15 -7.37
N ASN A 114 16.81 2.41 -7.05
CA ASN A 114 18.11 2.76 -6.47
C ASN A 114 18.17 2.45 -4.97
N MET A 115 17.02 2.23 -4.33
CA MET A 115 16.95 1.87 -2.92
C MET A 115 17.15 0.36 -2.75
N PRO A 116 17.96 -0.09 -1.77
CA PRO A 116 18.05 -1.51 -1.44
C PRO A 116 16.67 -2.12 -1.20
N ALA A 117 16.43 -3.30 -1.76
CA ALA A 117 15.19 -4.03 -1.51
C ALA A 117 15.06 -4.36 -0.02
N PRO A 118 13.90 -4.14 0.60
CA PRO A 118 13.71 -4.44 2.02
C PRO A 118 13.75 -5.93 2.27
N THR A 119 14.29 -6.33 3.41
CA THR A 119 14.26 -7.73 3.84
C THR A 119 12.84 -8.14 4.26
N THR A 120 12.54 -9.44 4.23
CA THR A 120 11.27 -9.98 4.74
C THR A 120 10.96 -9.52 6.16
N ALA A 121 11.97 -9.47 7.04
CA ALA A 121 11.82 -9.00 8.42
C ALA A 121 11.38 -7.54 8.48
N MET A 122 11.98 -6.66 7.65
CA MET A 122 11.60 -5.25 7.56
C MET A 122 10.17 -5.08 7.04
N VAL A 123 9.79 -5.87 6.03
CA VAL A 123 8.43 -5.87 5.48
C VAL A 123 7.42 -6.31 6.56
N LYS A 124 7.68 -7.40 7.28
CA LYS A 124 6.83 -7.87 8.38
C LYS A 124 6.69 -6.83 9.49
N ALA A 125 7.80 -6.26 9.97
CA ALA A 125 7.79 -5.21 10.98
C ALA A 125 6.94 -4.02 10.53
N SER A 126 7.11 -3.58 9.29
CA SER A 126 6.33 -2.48 8.73
C SER A 126 4.84 -2.79 8.57
N ILE A 127 4.47 -4.04 8.25
CA ILE A 127 3.07 -4.47 8.22
C ILE A 127 2.50 -4.49 9.65
N LEU A 128 3.24 -5.02 10.63
CA LEU A 128 2.82 -5.05 12.03
C LEU A 128 2.55 -3.64 12.57
N ASP A 129 3.45 -2.69 12.34
CA ASP A 129 3.25 -1.27 12.69
C ASP A 129 1.93 -0.74 12.11
N ARG A 130 1.65 -1.06 10.84
CA ARG A 130 0.41 -0.64 10.18
C ARG A 130 -0.83 -1.31 10.77
N LEU A 131 -0.72 -2.57 11.19
CA LEU A 131 -1.83 -3.28 11.83
C LEU A 131 -2.10 -2.77 13.25
N TYR A 132 -1.08 -2.28 13.96
CA TYR A 132 -1.25 -1.56 15.22
C TYR A 132 -2.10 -0.29 15.06
N ASP A 133 -1.89 0.48 13.98
CA ASP A 133 -2.75 1.64 13.67
C ASP A 133 -4.23 1.21 13.52
N TYR A 134 -4.47 0.09 12.83
CA TYR A 134 -5.83 -0.42 12.65
C TYR A 134 -6.44 -0.89 13.97
N LEU A 135 -5.67 -1.55 14.85
CA LEU A 135 -6.15 -1.89 16.18
C LEU A 135 -6.58 -0.64 16.96
N TYR A 136 -5.79 0.43 16.86
CA TYR A 136 -6.12 1.70 17.47
C TYR A 136 -7.41 2.32 16.88
N GLU A 137 -7.60 2.26 15.57
CA GLU A 137 -8.87 2.65 14.92
C GLU A 137 -10.06 1.80 15.39
N VAL A 138 -9.90 0.47 15.47
CA VAL A 138 -10.94 -0.46 15.96
C VAL A 138 -11.38 -0.08 17.37
N ARG A 139 -10.43 0.21 18.26
CA ARG A 139 -10.71 0.63 19.65
C ARG A 139 -11.41 1.99 19.73
N LYS A 140 -11.26 2.85 18.72
CA LYS A 140 -11.97 4.14 18.64
C LYS A 140 -13.42 4.04 18.15
N LEU A 141 -13.86 2.89 17.64
CA LEU A 141 -15.22 2.71 17.11
C LEU A 141 -16.31 3.05 18.13
N GLU A 142 -16.03 2.93 19.43
CA GLU A 142 -16.95 3.32 20.49
C GLU A 142 -17.28 4.83 20.49
N THR A 143 -16.39 5.66 19.92
CA THR A 143 -16.47 7.12 19.96
C THR A 143 -16.69 7.78 18.60
N LEU A 144 -16.27 7.15 17.49
CA LEU A 144 -16.28 7.73 16.13
C LEU A 144 -16.80 6.72 15.10
N ARG A 145 -18.02 6.21 15.33
CA ARG A 145 -18.51 4.95 14.74
C ARG A 145 -18.59 4.93 13.21
N GLU A 146 -19.22 5.92 12.57
CA GLU A 146 -19.58 5.79 11.14
C GLU A 146 -18.38 5.88 10.19
N GLU A 147 -17.52 6.89 10.33
CA GLU A 147 -16.36 7.09 9.44
C GLU A 147 -15.30 5.98 9.61
N VAL A 148 -15.02 5.63 10.86
CA VAL A 148 -14.02 4.60 11.19
C VAL A 148 -14.50 3.23 10.74
N GLU A 149 -15.78 2.89 10.94
CA GLU A 149 -16.33 1.60 10.51
C GLU A 149 -16.32 1.45 9.00
N HIS A 150 -16.59 2.52 8.24
CA HIS A 150 -16.50 2.51 6.79
C HIS A 150 -15.06 2.23 6.31
N GLY A 151 -14.08 2.94 6.88
CA GLY A 151 -12.66 2.76 6.56
C GLY A 151 -12.15 1.33 6.85
N LEU A 152 -12.49 0.79 8.01
CA LEU A 152 -12.11 -0.58 8.41
C LEU A 152 -12.75 -1.64 7.50
N LYS A 153 -14.03 -1.48 7.13
CA LYS A 153 -14.71 -2.38 6.19
C LYS A 153 -14.01 -2.43 4.83
N LYS A 154 -13.57 -1.29 4.28
CA LYS A 154 -12.83 -1.24 2.99
C LYS A 154 -11.49 -1.99 3.10
N ARG A 155 -10.82 -1.92 4.26
CA ARG A 155 -9.48 -2.49 4.49
C ARG A 155 -9.50 -3.96 4.95
N TRP A 156 -10.64 -4.48 5.37
CA TRP A 156 -10.75 -5.81 5.98
C TRP A 156 -10.25 -6.98 5.14
N PRO A 157 -10.52 -7.07 3.82
CA PRO A 157 -9.93 -8.12 2.99
C PRO A 157 -8.40 -8.03 2.94
N LYS A 158 -7.85 -6.82 2.86
CA LYS A 158 -6.40 -6.57 2.87
C LYS A 158 -5.78 -6.99 4.20
N PHE A 159 -6.44 -6.71 5.33
CA PHE A 159 -6.02 -7.16 6.65
C PHE A 159 -5.86 -8.69 6.69
N GLN A 160 -6.90 -9.44 6.32
CA GLN A 160 -6.87 -10.91 6.36
C GLN A 160 -5.80 -11.51 5.44
N ARG A 161 -5.53 -10.89 4.29
CA ARG A 161 -4.43 -11.27 3.41
C ARG A 161 -3.07 -11.03 4.08
N LEU A 162 -2.85 -9.84 4.63
CA LEU A 162 -1.59 -9.50 5.32
C LEU A 162 -1.33 -10.42 6.53
N THR A 163 -2.38 -10.90 7.21
CA THR A 163 -2.27 -11.92 8.25
C THR A 163 -1.55 -13.18 7.75
N LEU A 164 -1.85 -13.67 6.54
CA LEU A 164 -1.18 -14.85 5.99
C LEU A 164 0.33 -14.67 5.91
N PHE A 165 0.77 -13.50 5.43
CA PHE A 165 2.19 -13.19 5.31
C PHE A 165 2.87 -13.08 6.69
N LEU A 166 2.15 -12.55 7.69
CA LEU A 166 2.66 -12.47 9.07
C LEU A 166 2.70 -13.81 9.81
N LEU A 167 1.96 -14.82 9.32
CA LEU A 167 1.93 -16.18 9.86
C LEU A 167 2.83 -17.15 9.08
N ASP A 168 3.65 -16.64 8.15
CA ASP A 168 4.51 -17.44 7.26
C ASP A 168 3.73 -18.53 6.52
N ALA A 169 2.53 -18.19 6.02
CA ALA A 169 1.75 -19.11 5.21
C ALA A 169 2.53 -19.59 3.99
N GLU A 170 2.51 -20.90 3.75
CA GLU A 170 3.19 -21.55 2.62
C GLU A 170 2.82 -20.89 1.29
N ASP A 171 3.82 -20.70 0.42
CA ASP A 171 3.69 -20.15 -0.94
C ASP A 171 3.09 -18.73 -1.02
N VAL A 172 3.13 -17.96 0.07
CA VAL A 172 2.68 -16.56 0.11
C VAL A 172 3.87 -15.63 0.22
N THR A 173 4.10 -14.79 -0.80
CA THR A 173 5.14 -13.76 -0.80
C THR A 173 4.53 -12.36 -0.82
N PHE A 174 5.33 -11.34 -0.47
CA PHE A 174 4.94 -9.94 -0.66
C PHE A 174 5.55 -9.43 -1.99
N PRO A 175 4.81 -8.67 -2.83
CA PRO A 175 3.46 -8.15 -2.63
C PRO A 175 2.32 -9.08 -3.06
N GLU A 176 2.61 -10.29 -3.56
CA GLU A 176 1.61 -11.23 -4.12
C GLU A 176 0.44 -11.51 -3.18
N VAL A 177 0.71 -11.57 -1.87
CA VAL A 177 -0.29 -11.74 -0.81
C VAL A 177 -1.48 -10.78 -0.94
N LEU A 178 -1.26 -9.56 -1.44
CA LEU A 178 -2.29 -8.54 -1.56
C LEU A 178 -3.40 -8.89 -2.56
N THR A 179 -3.11 -9.77 -3.54
CA THR A 179 -4.00 -10.17 -4.62
C THR A 179 -4.48 -11.61 -4.51
N VAL A 180 -4.07 -12.34 -3.47
CA VAL A 180 -4.50 -13.72 -3.22
C VAL A 180 -6.03 -13.78 -3.10
N ARG A 181 -6.62 -14.76 -3.80
CA ARG A 181 -8.08 -14.98 -3.81
C ARG A 181 -8.58 -15.36 -2.43
N ASP A 182 -9.76 -14.86 -2.07
CA ASP A 182 -10.40 -15.12 -0.76
C ASP A 182 -10.51 -16.61 -0.43
N SER A 183 -10.77 -17.48 -1.42
CA SER A 183 -10.81 -18.94 -1.22
C SER A 183 -9.49 -19.52 -0.72
N VAL A 184 -8.35 -18.97 -1.18
CA VAL A 184 -7.01 -19.38 -0.75
C VAL A 184 -6.75 -18.85 0.67
N VAL A 185 -7.21 -17.63 0.97
CA VAL A 185 -7.13 -17.07 2.32
C VAL A 185 -7.89 -17.95 3.31
N GLU A 186 -9.12 -18.36 2.96
CA GLU A 186 -9.94 -19.24 3.79
C GLU A 186 -9.29 -20.61 4.03
N GLU A 187 -8.70 -21.22 2.98
CA GLU A 187 -7.99 -22.48 3.10
C GLU A 187 -6.79 -22.38 4.05
N GLN A 188 -5.97 -21.34 3.89
CA GLN A 188 -4.79 -21.13 4.72
C GLN A 188 -5.19 -20.79 6.17
N PHE A 189 -6.22 -19.95 6.39
CA PHE A 189 -6.71 -19.62 7.74
C PHE A 189 -7.07 -20.88 8.55
N LYS A 190 -7.69 -21.89 7.92
CA LYS A 190 -8.03 -23.16 8.59
C LYS A 190 -6.80 -23.86 9.16
N LYS A 191 -5.63 -23.78 8.51
CA LYS A 191 -4.36 -24.37 9.01
C LYS A 191 -3.90 -23.73 10.32
N TYR A 192 -4.23 -22.45 10.54
CA TYR A 192 -3.88 -21.69 11.73
C TYR A 192 -5.02 -21.61 12.76
N GLY A 193 -6.09 -22.39 12.59
CA GLY A 193 -7.26 -22.33 13.47
C GLY A 193 -8.07 -21.03 13.34
N LEU A 194 -7.89 -20.29 12.25
CA LEU A 194 -8.60 -19.05 11.96
C LEU A 194 -9.82 -19.31 11.07
N GLN A 195 -10.83 -18.45 11.20
CA GLN A 195 -11.99 -18.44 10.31
C GLN A 195 -11.95 -17.18 9.43
N TYR A 196 -12.03 -17.37 8.11
CA TYR A 196 -12.18 -16.25 7.19
C TYR A 196 -13.52 -15.54 7.43
N GLN A 197 -13.49 -14.22 7.49
CA GLN A 197 -14.68 -13.41 7.73
C GLN A 197 -14.96 -12.52 6.52
N HIS A 198 -16.10 -12.72 5.87
CA HIS A 198 -16.53 -11.86 4.75
C HIS A 198 -16.91 -10.44 5.17
N LYS A 199 -17.17 -10.23 6.46
CA LYS A 199 -17.54 -8.94 7.03
C LYS A 199 -16.60 -8.61 8.17
N PHE A 200 -16.20 -7.35 8.24
CA PHE A 200 -15.46 -6.83 9.37
C PHE A 200 -16.27 -6.97 10.65
N THR A 201 -15.62 -7.48 11.70
CA THR A 201 -16.12 -7.41 13.08
C THR A 201 -14.96 -7.03 14.01
N PRO A 202 -15.17 -6.14 15.01
CA PRO A 202 -14.12 -5.80 15.98
C PRO A 202 -13.54 -7.04 16.69
N ILE A 203 -14.42 -7.96 17.12
CA ILE A 203 -14.03 -9.21 17.79
C ILE A 203 -13.18 -10.09 16.87
N GLY A 204 -13.55 -10.21 15.59
CA GLY A 204 -12.77 -10.95 14.61
C GLY A 204 -11.39 -10.36 14.37
N PHE A 205 -11.29 -9.03 14.34
CA PHE A 205 -10.01 -8.34 14.23
C PHE A 205 -9.12 -8.65 15.45
N GLU A 206 -9.64 -8.50 16.67
CA GLU A 206 -8.88 -8.73 17.90
C GLU A 206 -8.41 -10.20 18.02
N HIS A 207 -9.25 -11.16 17.67
CA HIS A 207 -8.86 -12.57 17.70
C HIS A 207 -7.72 -12.88 16.71
N ILE A 208 -7.80 -12.37 15.47
CA ILE A 208 -6.70 -12.53 14.50
C ILE A 208 -5.43 -11.84 15.01
N TRP A 209 -5.57 -10.68 15.62
CA TRP A 209 -4.46 -9.91 16.17
C TRP A 209 -3.70 -10.67 17.27
N GLU A 210 -4.40 -11.30 18.20
CA GLU A 210 -3.80 -12.12 19.26
C GLU A 210 -2.97 -13.28 18.69
N ILE A 211 -3.48 -13.94 17.64
CA ILE A 211 -2.79 -15.05 16.98
C ILE A 211 -1.51 -14.55 16.27
N ILE A 212 -1.57 -13.39 15.61
CA ILE A 212 -0.39 -12.77 14.99
C ILE A 212 0.70 -12.51 16.05
N LEU A 213 0.34 -11.93 17.19
CA LEU A 213 1.29 -11.64 18.27
C LEU A 213 1.87 -12.92 18.89
N ALA A 214 1.04 -13.94 19.11
CA ALA A 214 1.49 -15.22 19.63
C ALA A 214 2.49 -15.90 18.69
N HIS A 215 2.27 -15.82 17.38
CA HIS A 215 3.16 -16.38 16.38
C HIS A 215 4.50 -15.62 16.29
N ASN A 216 4.45 -14.29 16.22
CA ASN A 216 5.64 -13.45 16.02
C ASN A 216 6.48 -13.27 17.29
N SER A 217 5.98 -13.65 18.48
CA SER A 217 6.77 -13.67 19.72
C SER A 217 7.60 -14.95 19.90
N GLN A 218 7.37 -15.97 19.07
CA GLN A 218 8.07 -17.26 19.11
C GLN A 218 9.20 -17.37 18.06
N SER A 219 9.30 -16.40 17.15
CA SER A 219 10.27 -16.34 16.05
C SER A 219 11.42 -15.39 16.38
#